data_AF-A0A0D0UXF6-F1
#
_entry.id   AF-A0A0D0UXF6-F1
#
_cell.length_a   1.000
_cell.length_b   1.000
_cell.length_c   1.000
_cell.angle_alpha   90.00
_cell.angle_beta   90.00
_cell.angle_gamma   90.00
#
_symmetry.space_group_name_H-M   'P 1'
#
loop_
_entity.id
_entity.type
_entity.pdbx_description
1 polymer ?
#
loop_
_entity_poly.entity_id
_entity_poly.type
_entity_poly.pdbx_seq_one_letter_code
_entity_poly.pdbx_strand_id
1 'polypeptide(L)'
;MPPKIKTVLEDLPENNDEHAQECSTAILLGRLIDSNHKHEETIPLPKASDIPRFLGPLGDADKVLSHLRRLQQVLRLHGLMTPLDDEDMEEQRRETVIELANNSVECAGMIGWVEQDGRRMEKDGLTTWDEWSAAFKAKAMPSNWEFRESRTLFRLSFHEASSESWRKFDNAVILHRGHLHGSRFYLNNQQLTVFYHAACPERLFLHLV
;
A
#
# COMPACT_ATOMS: atom_id res chain seq x y z
N MET A 1 72.85 -8.38 12.11
CA MET A 1 71.96 -9.05 13.08
C MET A 1 71.19 -10.17 12.38
N PRO A 2 71.12 -11.38 12.98
CA PRO A 2 70.44 -12.60 12.49
C PRO A 2 68.98 -12.71 13.06
N PRO A 3 68.23 -13.84 12.98
CA PRO A 3 67.79 -14.70 11.86
C PRO A 3 66.25 -15.04 11.84
N LYS A 4 65.81 -15.77 10.80
CA LYS A 4 64.72 -16.80 10.63
C LYS A 4 63.62 -17.02 11.69
N ILE A 5 62.39 -17.34 11.23
CA ILE A 5 61.44 -18.46 11.57
C ILE A 5 60.24 -18.36 10.57
N LYS A 6 59.93 -19.26 9.62
CA LYS A 6 59.37 -20.65 9.61
C LYS A 6 57.94 -20.83 10.17
N THR A 7 57.03 -21.21 9.25
CA THR A 7 55.87 -22.16 9.38
C THR A 7 54.77 -21.80 10.39
N VAL A 8 53.47 -21.98 10.10
CA VAL A 8 52.78 -23.28 9.96
C VAL A 8 51.45 -23.10 9.19
N LEU A 9 51.12 -24.16 8.46
CA LEU A 9 49.92 -24.54 7.70
C LEU A 9 48.84 -25.08 8.66
N GLU A 10 47.56 -24.82 8.39
CA GLU A 10 46.31 -25.52 8.83
C GLU A 10 45.18 -24.46 8.79
N ASP A 11 43.98 -24.61 8.26
CA ASP A 11 43.21 -25.70 7.66
C ASP A 11 42.10 -25.07 6.78
N LEU A 12 41.66 -25.80 5.73
CA LEU A 12 40.40 -25.57 4.99
C LEU A 12 39.18 -25.70 5.96
N PRO A 13 37.97 -25.15 5.68
CA PRO A 13 37.25 -25.36 4.41
C PRO A 13 36.23 -24.29 3.96
N GLU A 14 35.69 -24.53 2.76
CA GLU A 14 34.27 -24.45 2.39
C GLU A 14 33.48 -23.13 2.38
N ASN A 15 32.91 -22.85 1.19
CA ASN A 15 31.49 -22.58 0.96
C ASN A 15 30.83 -21.43 1.73
N ASN A 16 30.47 -20.36 1.01
CA ASN A 16 29.11 -20.20 0.46
C ASN A 16 28.87 -18.76 0.03
N ASP A 17 28.78 -18.56 -1.29
CA ASP A 17 27.96 -17.53 -1.89
C ASP A 17 26.49 -17.83 -1.56
N GLU A 18 25.97 -17.40 -0.41
CA GLU A 18 24.51 -17.40 -0.13
C GLU A 18 24.15 -16.66 1.17
N HIS A 19 24.44 -15.35 1.32
CA HIS A 19 24.03 -14.62 2.54
C HIS A 19 23.42 -13.22 2.33
N ALA A 20 22.84 -12.95 1.16
CA ALA A 20 22.04 -11.73 0.95
C ALA A 20 20.52 -11.97 0.90
N GLN A 21 20.04 -13.23 0.91
CA GLN A 21 18.62 -13.54 0.67
C GLN A 21 17.84 -14.00 1.92
N GLU A 22 18.50 -14.24 3.06
CA GLU A 22 17.85 -14.80 4.27
C GLU A 22 17.46 -13.76 5.32
N CYS A 23 17.89 -12.50 5.18
CA CYS A 23 17.68 -11.49 6.23
C CYS A 23 16.24 -10.98 6.31
N SER A 24 15.42 -11.13 5.26
CA SER A 24 14.03 -10.63 5.26
C SER A 24 13.01 -11.63 5.84
N THR A 25 13.30 -12.93 5.79
CA THR A 25 12.42 -13.98 6.33
C THR A 25 12.75 -14.29 7.79
N ALA A 26 14.01 -14.17 8.21
CA ALA A 26 14.42 -14.41 9.59
C ALA A 26 13.84 -13.40 10.59
N ILE A 27 13.64 -12.14 10.19
CA ILE A 27 13.04 -11.10 11.04
C ILE A 27 11.56 -11.40 11.32
N LEU A 28 10.83 -11.94 10.33
CA LEU A 28 9.43 -12.36 10.49
C LEU A 28 9.31 -13.62 11.38
N LEU A 29 10.27 -14.55 11.29
CA LEU A 29 10.26 -15.77 12.11
C LEU A 29 10.68 -15.53 13.56
N GLY A 30 11.60 -14.60 13.82
CA GLY A 30 12.12 -14.33 15.17
C GLY A 30 11.07 -13.80 16.16
N ARG A 31 10.04 -13.11 15.68
CA ARG A 31 8.97 -12.55 16.53
C ARG A 31 7.74 -13.46 16.72
N LEU A 32 7.70 -14.60 16.02
CA LEU A 32 6.60 -15.58 16.09
C LEU A 32 6.74 -16.58 17.26
N ILE A 33 7.90 -16.64 17.92
CA ILE A 33 8.22 -17.70 18.91
C ILE A 33 8.07 -17.24 20.36
N ASP A 34 8.05 -15.93 20.66
CA ASP A 34 7.97 -15.41 22.04
C ASP A 34 6.54 -15.28 22.60
N SER A 35 5.56 -15.97 22.00
CA SER A 35 4.20 -16.04 22.53
C SER A 35 4.10 -17.08 23.66
N ASN A 36 4.64 -16.76 24.83
CA ASN A 36 4.24 -17.41 26.07
C ASN A 36 4.15 -16.40 27.22
N HIS A 37 2.92 -16.20 27.71
CA HIS A 37 2.49 -15.43 28.89
C HIS A 37 2.17 -13.92 28.74
N LYS A 38 1.03 -13.63 28.10
CA LYS A 38 -0.09 -12.84 28.66
C LYS A 38 -1.25 -12.86 27.65
N HIS A 39 -2.49 -12.83 28.13
CA HIS A 39 -3.66 -12.58 27.28
C HIS A 39 -3.60 -11.13 26.78
N GLU A 40 -2.82 -10.89 25.74
CA GLU A 40 -2.89 -9.68 24.92
C GLU A 40 -3.84 -10.01 23.76
N GLU A 41 -4.92 -9.23 23.61
CA GLU A 41 -5.78 -9.30 22.43
C GLU A 41 -4.96 -8.92 21.21
N THR A 42 -4.30 -9.91 20.61
CA THR A 42 -3.35 -9.69 19.53
C THR A 42 -4.13 -9.35 18.26
N ILE A 43 -3.77 -8.24 17.61
CA ILE A 43 -4.36 -7.83 16.34
C ILE A 43 -4.16 -8.96 15.30
N PRO A 44 -5.22 -9.46 14.65
CA PRO A 44 -5.11 -10.57 13.72
C PRO A 44 -4.33 -10.16 12.46
N LEU A 45 -3.16 -10.74 12.26
CA LEU A 45 -2.27 -10.43 11.13
C LEU A 45 -2.57 -11.30 9.90
N PRO A 46 -2.43 -10.74 8.68
CA PRO A 46 -2.44 -11.52 7.45
C PRO A 46 -1.22 -12.44 7.36
N LYS A 47 -1.37 -13.56 6.64
CA LYS A 47 -0.22 -14.40 6.32
C LYS A 47 0.67 -13.68 5.34
N ALA A 48 1.99 -13.88 5.44
CA ALA A 48 2.96 -13.28 4.53
C ALA A 48 2.71 -13.63 3.05
N SER A 49 2.11 -14.80 2.76
CA SER A 49 1.72 -15.21 1.41
C SER A 49 0.60 -14.37 0.80
N ASP A 50 -0.22 -13.74 1.64
CA ASP A 50 -1.44 -13.05 1.24
C ASP A 50 -1.17 -11.56 0.98
N ILE A 51 -0.02 -11.04 1.43
CA ILE A 51 0.40 -9.66 1.25
C ILE A 51 0.92 -9.48 -0.19
N PRO A 52 0.30 -8.62 -1.01
CA PRO A 52 0.76 -8.39 -2.37
C PRO A 52 2.09 -7.64 -2.38
N ARG A 53 3.03 -8.08 -3.22
CA ARG A 53 4.35 -7.43 -3.34
C ARG A 53 4.39 -6.44 -4.49
N PHE A 54 4.92 -5.25 -4.25
CA PHE A 54 5.22 -4.26 -5.27
C PHE A 54 6.67 -4.38 -5.74
N LEU A 55 6.85 -4.92 -6.95
CA LEU A 55 8.17 -5.10 -7.58
C LEU A 55 8.51 -4.01 -8.60
N GLY A 56 7.60 -3.05 -8.82
CA GLY A 56 7.71 -2.02 -9.84
C GLY A 56 7.17 -2.42 -11.23
N PRO A 57 7.56 -1.71 -12.31
CA PRO A 57 8.48 -0.56 -12.29
C PRO A 57 7.86 0.69 -11.67
N LEU A 58 8.71 1.65 -11.32
CA LEU A 58 8.28 3.01 -10.97
C LEU A 58 7.80 3.73 -12.23
N GLY A 59 6.88 4.67 -12.06
CA GLY A 59 6.27 5.41 -13.17
C GLY A 59 5.12 4.66 -13.87
N ASP A 60 4.83 3.42 -13.50
CA ASP A 60 3.67 2.67 -13.99
C ASP A 60 2.49 2.86 -13.04
N ALA A 61 1.60 3.79 -13.41
CA ALA A 61 0.46 4.15 -12.57
C ALA A 61 -0.49 2.98 -12.32
N ASP A 62 -0.74 2.14 -13.33
CA ASP A 62 -1.68 1.03 -13.22
C ASP A 62 -1.18 -0.02 -12.22
N LYS A 63 0.12 -0.33 -12.24
CA LYS A 63 0.71 -1.25 -11.26
C LYS A 63 0.72 -0.69 -9.84
N VAL A 64 1.05 0.58 -9.67
CA VAL A 64 1.04 1.25 -8.36
C VAL A 64 -0.38 1.24 -7.77
N LEU A 65 -1.39 1.63 -8.56
CA LEU A 65 -2.80 1.63 -8.13
C LEU A 65 -3.32 0.22 -7.88
N SER A 66 -2.97 -0.76 -8.71
CA SER A 66 -3.35 -2.16 -8.53
C SER A 66 -2.78 -2.74 -7.24
N HIS A 67 -1.51 -2.46 -6.95
CA HIS A 67 -0.86 -2.87 -5.70
C HIS A 67 -1.57 -2.26 -4.48
N LEU A 68 -1.76 -0.94 -4.46
CA LEU A 68 -2.46 -0.26 -3.35
C LEU A 68 -3.87 -0.81 -3.13
N ARG A 69 -4.62 -1.07 -4.21
CA ARG A 69 -5.96 -1.64 -4.11
C ARG A 69 -5.95 -3.03 -3.48
N ARG A 70 -5.04 -3.90 -3.92
CA ARG A 70 -4.90 -5.26 -3.37
C ARG A 70 -4.48 -5.22 -1.91
N LEU A 71 -3.52 -4.37 -1.56
CA LEU A 71 -3.06 -4.22 -0.19
C LEU A 71 -4.17 -3.71 0.72
N GLN A 72 -4.87 -2.66 0.31
CA GLN A 72 -6.02 -2.13 1.06
C GLN A 72 -7.12 -3.19 1.24
N GLN A 73 -7.35 -4.04 0.25
CA GLN A 73 -8.30 -5.15 0.36
C GLN A 73 -7.87 -6.16 1.43
N VAL A 74 -6.59 -6.55 1.47
CA VAL A 74 -6.05 -7.43 2.52
C VAL A 74 -6.21 -6.78 3.90
N LEU A 75 -5.82 -5.51 4.05
CA LEU A 75 -5.95 -4.80 5.32
C LEU A 75 -7.42 -4.75 5.80
N ARG A 76 -8.37 -4.51 4.90
CA ARG A 76 -9.82 -4.55 5.23
C ARG A 76 -10.30 -5.93 5.63
N LEU A 77 -9.89 -6.98 4.92
CA LEU A 77 -10.28 -8.36 5.22
C LEU A 77 -9.82 -8.80 6.61
N HIS A 78 -8.70 -8.26 7.07
CA HIS A 78 -8.14 -8.54 8.40
C HIS A 78 -8.60 -7.55 9.49
N GLY A 79 -9.57 -6.67 9.19
CA GLY A 79 -10.07 -5.69 10.16
C GLY A 79 -9.09 -4.58 10.51
N LEU A 80 -7.91 -4.55 9.89
CA LEU A 80 -6.85 -3.57 10.15
C LEU A 80 -7.20 -2.16 9.67
N MET A 81 -8.36 -1.97 9.04
CA MET A 81 -8.85 -0.66 8.59
C MET A 81 -10.01 -0.13 9.43
N THR A 82 -10.43 -0.89 10.44
CA THR A 82 -11.45 -0.47 11.39
C THR A 82 -10.76 0.19 12.57
N PRO A 83 -11.11 1.44 12.92
CA PRO A 83 -10.57 2.08 14.13
C PRO A 83 -10.92 1.28 15.38
N LEU A 84 -10.02 1.28 16.35
CA LEU A 84 -10.26 0.72 17.68
C LEU A 84 -10.57 1.83 18.69
N ASP A 85 -11.41 1.52 19.68
CA ASP A 85 -11.80 2.49 20.72
C ASP A 85 -10.67 2.74 21.74
N ASP A 86 -9.77 1.77 21.89
CA ASP A 86 -8.61 1.86 22.77
C ASP A 86 -7.44 2.53 22.03
N GLU A 87 -6.91 3.62 22.61
CA GLU A 87 -5.89 4.45 21.96
C GLU A 87 -4.57 3.71 21.73
N ASP A 88 -4.13 2.89 22.68
CA ASP A 88 -2.87 2.14 22.59
C ASP A 88 -2.99 1.05 21.51
N MET A 89 -4.12 0.34 21.50
CA MET A 89 -4.42 -0.66 20.47
C MET A 89 -4.58 -0.03 19.08
N GLU A 90 -5.15 1.15 19.00
CA GLU A 90 -5.33 1.90 17.76
C GLU A 90 -4.00 2.43 17.21
N GLU A 91 -3.08 2.88 18.08
CA GLU A 91 -1.70 3.17 17.72
C GLU A 91 -0.99 1.92 17.18
N GLN A 92 -1.04 0.81 17.93
CA GLN A 92 -0.47 -0.47 17.49
C GLN A 92 -1.06 -0.95 16.16
N ARG A 93 -2.36 -0.74 15.93
CA ARG A 93 -3.02 -1.03 14.64
C ARG A 93 -2.44 -0.17 13.53
N ARG A 94 -2.24 1.14 13.74
CA ARG A 94 -1.62 2.02 12.74
C ARG A 94 -0.20 1.58 12.42
N GLU A 95 0.64 1.35 13.43
CA GLU A 95 2.00 0.85 13.25
C GLU A 95 2.02 -0.44 12.43
N THR A 96 1.16 -1.40 12.78
CA THR A 96 1.00 -2.68 12.07
C THR A 96 0.61 -2.47 10.60
N VAL A 97 -0.35 -1.60 10.32
CA VAL A 97 -0.76 -1.29 8.94
C VAL A 97 0.41 -0.72 8.14
N ILE A 98 1.17 0.21 8.72
CA ILE A 98 2.30 0.84 8.04
C ILE A 98 3.46 -0.14 7.87
N GLU A 99 3.74 -0.99 8.85
CA GLU A 99 4.75 -2.05 8.75
C GLU A 99 4.42 -3.00 7.59
N LEU A 100 3.18 -3.49 7.51
CA LEU A 100 2.73 -4.36 6.41
C LEU A 100 2.84 -3.65 5.07
N ALA A 101 2.52 -2.36 5.01
CA ALA A 101 2.64 -1.56 3.80
C ALA A 101 4.09 -1.39 3.36
N ASN A 102 5.00 -1.07 4.27
CA ASN A 102 6.43 -0.98 4.02
C ASN A 102 7.01 -2.31 3.52
N ASN A 103 6.69 -3.41 4.22
CA ASN A 103 7.17 -4.75 3.90
C ASN A 103 6.59 -5.29 2.57
N SER A 104 5.49 -4.71 2.09
CA SER A 104 4.91 -5.06 0.79
C SER A 104 5.69 -4.45 -0.40
N VAL A 105 6.61 -3.51 -0.16
CA VAL A 105 7.38 -2.82 -1.20
C VAL A 105 8.77 -3.47 -1.35
N GLU A 106 8.94 -4.24 -2.42
CA GLU A 106 10.19 -4.93 -2.77
C GLU A 106 10.87 -4.32 -4.02
N CYS A 107 10.35 -3.21 -4.52
CA CYS A 107 10.90 -2.52 -5.68
C CYS A 107 12.25 -1.90 -5.33
N ALA A 108 13.32 -2.29 -6.05
CA ALA A 108 14.68 -1.81 -5.80
C ALA A 108 14.80 -0.27 -5.76
N GLY A 109 14.06 0.44 -6.62
CA GLY A 109 14.04 1.90 -6.65
C GLY A 109 13.34 2.57 -5.46
N MET A 110 12.68 1.81 -4.59
CA MET A 110 11.94 2.29 -3.42
C MET A 110 12.58 1.90 -2.09
N ILE A 111 13.60 1.03 -2.08
CA ILE A 111 14.24 0.54 -0.84
C ILE A 111 14.67 1.70 0.05
N GLY A 112 15.45 2.65 -0.50
CA GLY A 112 15.92 3.81 0.28
C GLY A 112 14.79 4.71 0.80
N TRP A 113 13.67 4.80 0.08
CA TRP A 113 12.49 5.53 0.57
C TRP A 113 11.80 4.79 1.71
N VAL A 114 11.62 3.46 1.59
CA VAL A 114 11.04 2.62 2.65
C VAL A 114 11.90 2.70 3.91
N GLU A 115 13.22 2.57 3.79
CA GLU A 115 14.15 2.61 4.93
C GLU A 115 14.15 3.94 5.67
N GLN A 116 13.93 5.06 4.97
CA GLN A 116 13.99 6.40 5.55
C GLN A 116 12.61 6.92 5.94
N ASP A 117 11.75 7.16 4.94
CA ASP A 117 10.43 7.75 5.14
C ASP A 117 9.44 6.70 5.65
N GLY A 118 9.44 5.50 5.05
CA GLY A 118 8.53 4.42 5.42
C GLY A 118 8.71 3.98 6.88
N ARG A 119 9.94 3.70 7.32
CA ARG A 119 10.24 3.30 8.71
C ARG A 119 10.03 4.43 9.71
N ARG A 120 10.14 5.70 9.29
CA ARG A 120 9.76 6.84 10.16
C ARG A 120 8.25 6.89 10.37
N MET A 121 7.49 6.75 9.28
CA MET A 121 6.03 6.70 9.30
C MET A 121 5.49 5.52 10.10
N GLU A 122 6.22 4.41 10.14
CA GLU A 122 5.86 3.23 10.95
C GLU A 122 6.00 3.50 12.46
N LYS A 123 7.07 4.20 12.86
CA LYS A 123 7.44 4.40 14.27
C LYS A 123 6.81 5.62 14.93
N ASP A 124 6.13 6.47 14.15
CA ASP A 124 5.55 7.69 14.70
C ASP A 124 4.21 7.44 15.40
N GLY A 125 3.61 6.25 15.26
CA GLY A 125 2.33 5.88 15.88
C GLY A 125 1.11 6.66 15.38
N LEU A 126 1.32 7.61 14.46
CA LEU A 126 0.34 8.63 14.06
C LEU A 126 -0.03 8.52 12.58
N THR A 127 0.91 8.09 11.74
CA THR A 127 0.71 7.99 10.31
C THR A 127 -0.46 7.08 10.00
N THR A 128 -1.40 7.62 9.24
CA THR A 128 -2.55 6.89 8.72
C THR A 128 -2.21 6.18 7.41
N TRP A 129 -3.02 5.17 7.07
CA TRP A 129 -2.97 4.53 5.75
C TRP A 129 -3.06 5.54 4.59
N ASP A 130 -3.89 6.57 4.75
CA ASP A 130 -4.09 7.56 3.70
C ASP A 130 -2.84 8.41 3.47
N GLU A 131 -2.16 8.83 4.54
CA GLU A 131 -0.89 9.56 4.47
C GLU A 131 0.22 8.69 3.87
N TRP A 132 0.36 7.44 4.30
CA TRP A 132 1.33 6.51 3.72
C TRP A 132 1.07 6.25 2.25
N SER A 133 -0.20 6.00 1.87
CA SER A 133 -0.55 5.75 0.47
C SER A 133 -0.30 6.99 -0.40
N ALA A 134 -0.52 8.20 0.11
CA ALA A 134 -0.20 9.44 -0.59
C ALA A 134 1.31 9.60 -0.79
N ALA A 135 2.12 9.36 0.25
CA ALA A 135 3.58 9.43 0.18
C ALA A 135 4.15 8.38 -0.79
N PHE A 136 3.67 7.13 -0.73
CA PHE A 136 4.04 6.07 -1.66
C PHE A 136 3.72 6.46 -3.11
N LYS A 137 2.51 6.98 -3.39
CA LYS A 137 2.14 7.46 -4.73
C LYS A 137 3.04 8.60 -5.19
N ALA A 138 3.35 9.56 -4.33
CA ALA A 138 4.22 10.69 -4.67
C ALA A 138 5.62 10.24 -5.14
N LYS A 139 6.10 9.08 -4.67
CA LYS A 139 7.40 8.51 -5.06
C LYS A 139 7.31 7.53 -6.22
N ALA A 140 6.28 6.68 -6.26
CA ALA A 140 6.19 5.59 -7.21
C ALA A 140 5.53 5.98 -8.54
N MET A 141 4.71 7.05 -8.56
CA MET A 141 3.93 7.44 -9.74
C MET A 141 4.69 8.32 -10.73
N PRO A 142 4.29 8.34 -12.02
CA PRO A 142 4.78 9.33 -12.96
C PRO A 142 4.21 10.72 -12.61
N SER A 143 4.97 11.79 -12.81
CA SER A 143 4.62 13.15 -12.34
C SER A 143 3.26 13.70 -12.81
N ASN A 144 2.72 13.19 -13.92
CA ASN A 144 1.43 13.62 -14.48
C ASN A 144 0.26 12.67 -14.17
N TRP A 145 0.45 11.67 -13.30
CA TRP A 145 -0.56 10.64 -13.04
C TRP A 145 -1.87 11.23 -12.55
N GLU A 146 -1.85 12.17 -11.60
CA GLU A 146 -3.07 12.76 -11.03
C GLU A 146 -3.90 13.48 -12.09
N PHE A 147 -3.23 14.19 -12.99
CA PHE A 147 -3.89 14.91 -14.08
C PHE A 147 -4.53 13.94 -15.07
N ARG A 148 -3.83 12.86 -15.41
CA ARG A 148 -4.37 11.81 -16.29
C ARG A 148 -5.58 11.15 -15.65
N GLU A 149 -5.48 10.83 -14.37
CA GLU A 149 -6.54 10.17 -13.61
C GLU A 149 -7.78 11.05 -13.46
N SER A 150 -7.57 12.33 -13.11
CA SER A 150 -8.63 13.34 -13.07
C SER A 150 -9.31 13.49 -14.44
N ARG A 151 -8.53 13.56 -15.52
CA ARG A 151 -9.08 13.64 -16.88
C ARG A 151 -9.90 12.39 -17.24
N THR A 152 -9.51 11.20 -16.79
CA THR A 152 -10.29 9.98 -17.00
C THR A 152 -11.62 10.06 -16.24
N LEU A 153 -11.60 10.48 -14.97
CA LEU A 153 -12.81 10.70 -14.17
C LEU A 153 -13.78 11.68 -14.86
N PHE A 154 -13.29 12.85 -15.29
CA PHE A 154 -14.11 13.87 -15.96
C PHE A 154 -14.59 13.49 -17.37
N ARG A 155 -14.09 12.39 -17.93
CA ARG A 155 -14.55 11.83 -19.21
C ARG A 155 -15.62 10.77 -19.05
N LEU A 156 -15.87 10.30 -17.83
CA LEU A 156 -16.98 9.39 -17.59
C LEU A 156 -18.29 10.10 -17.87
N SER A 157 -19.21 9.39 -18.49
CA SER A 157 -20.54 9.88 -18.79
C SER A 157 -21.51 8.72 -18.75
N PHE A 158 -22.69 8.97 -18.18
CA PHE A 158 -23.76 8.01 -18.14
C PHE A 158 -24.55 8.11 -19.46
N HIS A 159 -24.68 7.00 -20.18
CA HIS A 159 -25.19 7.00 -21.55
C HIS A 159 -26.52 6.26 -21.73
N GLU A 160 -26.91 5.41 -20.79
CA GLU A 160 -28.07 4.52 -20.95
C GLU A 160 -28.75 4.30 -19.59
N ALA A 161 -30.06 4.53 -19.53
CA ALA A 161 -30.87 4.38 -18.33
C ALA A 161 -31.19 2.90 -18.01
N SER A 162 -30.15 2.12 -17.70
CA SER A 162 -30.28 0.75 -17.18
C SER A 162 -29.49 0.57 -15.89
N SER A 163 -29.95 -0.34 -15.03
CA SER A 163 -29.33 -0.60 -13.72
C SER A 163 -27.89 -1.09 -13.84
N GLU A 164 -27.60 -1.89 -14.86
CA GLU A 164 -26.25 -2.37 -15.15
C GLU A 164 -25.32 -1.23 -15.59
N SER A 165 -25.79 -0.38 -16.50
CA SER A 165 -25.03 0.78 -16.97
C SER A 165 -24.77 1.78 -15.85
N TRP A 166 -25.76 2.00 -14.97
CA TRP A 166 -25.59 2.85 -13.78
C TRP A 166 -24.50 2.29 -12.88
N ARG A 167 -24.57 1.00 -12.54
CA ARG A 167 -23.57 0.33 -11.70
C ARG A 167 -22.17 0.40 -12.29
N LYS A 168 -22.01 0.20 -13.61
CA LYS A 168 -20.72 0.30 -14.29
C LYS A 168 -20.14 1.72 -14.21
N PHE A 169 -20.97 2.73 -14.48
CA PHE A 169 -20.60 4.13 -14.37
C PHE A 169 -20.22 4.50 -12.93
N ASP A 170 -21.08 4.20 -11.96
CA ASP A 170 -20.89 4.51 -10.54
C ASP A 170 -19.61 3.86 -9.99
N ASN A 171 -19.38 2.58 -10.29
CA ASN A 171 -18.15 1.88 -9.92
C ASN A 171 -16.90 2.55 -10.50
N ALA A 172 -16.94 3.03 -11.75
CA ALA A 172 -15.83 3.73 -12.35
C ALA A 172 -15.58 5.09 -11.66
N VAL A 173 -16.63 5.84 -11.34
CA VAL A 173 -16.54 7.10 -10.61
C VAL A 173 -15.91 6.90 -9.24
N ILE A 174 -16.41 5.93 -8.47
CA ILE A 174 -15.87 5.57 -7.14
C ILE A 174 -14.40 5.15 -7.26
N LEU A 175 -14.06 4.36 -8.26
CA LEU A 175 -12.70 3.88 -8.49
C LEU A 175 -11.72 5.02 -8.76
N HIS A 176 -12.01 5.85 -9.77
CA HIS A 176 -11.13 6.95 -10.17
C HIS A 176 -11.04 8.03 -9.07
N ARG A 177 -12.15 8.32 -8.39
CA ARG A 177 -12.13 9.18 -7.19
C ARG A 177 -11.25 8.60 -6.09
N GLY A 178 -11.34 7.31 -5.84
CA GLY A 178 -10.53 6.61 -4.83
C GLY A 178 -9.03 6.67 -5.14
N HIS A 179 -8.63 6.52 -6.41
CA HIS A 179 -7.23 6.66 -6.80
C HIS A 179 -6.67 8.05 -6.48
N LEU A 180 -7.49 9.09 -6.64
CA LEU A 180 -7.16 10.49 -6.36
C LEU A 180 -7.15 10.83 -4.86
N HIS A 181 -7.49 9.90 -3.95
CA HIS A 181 -7.46 10.18 -2.51
C HIS A 181 -6.08 10.67 -2.05
N GLY A 182 -6.04 11.71 -1.21
CA GLY A 182 -4.79 12.35 -0.79
C GLY A 182 -4.10 13.21 -1.86
N SER A 183 -4.66 13.36 -3.06
CA SER A 183 -4.18 14.28 -4.09
C SER A 183 -4.96 15.59 -4.10
N ARG A 184 -4.38 16.63 -4.71
CA ARG A 184 -5.05 17.92 -4.97
C ARG A 184 -6.25 17.83 -5.92
N PHE A 185 -6.41 16.72 -6.63
CA PHE A 185 -7.52 16.49 -7.57
C PHE A 185 -8.63 15.60 -6.98
N TYR A 186 -8.55 15.25 -5.69
CA TYR A 186 -9.61 14.53 -5.01
C TYR A 186 -10.91 15.34 -4.99
N LEU A 187 -12.02 14.72 -5.42
CA LEU A 187 -13.34 15.34 -5.33
C LEU A 187 -13.96 15.07 -3.95
N ASN A 188 -14.29 16.14 -3.23
CA ASN A 188 -15.12 16.03 -2.04
C ASN A 188 -16.58 15.68 -2.40
N ASN A 189 -17.41 15.37 -1.41
CA ASN A 189 -18.79 14.92 -1.67
C ASN A 189 -19.63 15.96 -2.41
N GLN A 190 -19.45 17.25 -2.14
CA GLN A 190 -20.19 18.32 -2.83
C GLN A 190 -19.79 18.41 -4.31
N GLN A 191 -18.49 18.39 -4.60
CA GLN A 191 -17.98 18.38 -5.97
C GLN A 191 -18.39 17.12 -6.71
N LEU A 192 -18.42 15.98 -6.01
CA LEU A 192 -18.87 14.72 -6.56
C LEU A 192 -20.36 14.79 -6.96
N THR A 193 -21.23 15.36 -6.14
CA THR A 193 -22.64 15.59 -6.50
C THR A 193 -22.76 16.43 -7.76
N VAL A 194 -22.02 17.55 -7.86
CA VAL A 194 -21.99 18.38 -9.07
C VAL A 194 -21.51 17.60 -10.29
N PHE A 195 -20.50 16.75 -10.12
CA PHE A 195 -20.01 15.87 -11.18
C PHE A 195 -21.10 14.88 -11.65
N TYR A 196 -21.81 14.20 -10.75
CA TYR A 196 -22.91 13.30 -11.13
C TYR A 196 -24.01 14.02 -11.90
N HIS A 197 -24.39 15.24 -11.48
CA HIS A 197 -25.37 16.03 -12.23
C HIS A 197 -24.90 16.37 -13.65
N ALA A 198 -23.62 16.72 -13.83
CA ALA A 198 -23.08 17.03 -15.15
C ALA A 198 -22.88 15.79 -16.04
N ALA A 199 -22.52 14.65 -15.44
CA ALA A 199 -22.22 13.40 -16.16
C ALA A 199 -23.47 12.58 -16.53
N CYS A 200 -24.63 12.92 -15.98
CA CYS A 200 -25.91 12.24 -16.20
C CYS A 200 -26.86 13.13 -17.03
N PRO A 201 -26.98 12.91 -18.36
CA PRO A 201 -27.84 13.71 -19.21
C PRO A 201 -29.32 13.60 -18.80
N GLU A 202 -29.99 14.74 -18.62
CA GLU A 202 -31.42 14.80 -18.25
C GLU A 202 -32.30 13.97 -19.20
N ARG A 203 -31.95 13.92 -20.50
CA ARG A 203 -32.67 13.15 -21.52
C ARG A 203 -32.83 11.66 -21.20
N LEU A 204 -31.94 11.08 -20.38
CA LEU A 204 -32.03 9.67 -19.99
C LEU A 204 -33.16 9.41 -18.99
N PHE A 205 -33.64 10.45 -18.30
CA PHE A 205 -34.66 10.36 -17.26
C PHE A 205 -36.02 10.90 -17.72
N LEU A 206 -36.10 11.54 -18.89
CA LEU A 206 -37.35 12.08 -19.45
C LEU A 206 -38.36 11.00 -19.88
N HIS A 207 -37.94 9.74 -19.99
CA HIS A 207 -38.79 8.61 -20.41
C HIS A 207 -39.17 7.65 -19.27
N LEU A 208 -38.85 8.01 -18.01
CA LEU A 208 -39.18 7.22 -16.81
C LEU A 208 -40.46 7.71 -16.11
N VAL A 209 -41.25 8.55 -16.76
CA VAL A 209 -42.56 9.06 -16.30
C VAL A 209 -43.69 8.42 -17.10
#